data_AF-A0A7Z1AYZ4-F1
#
_entry.id   AF-A0A7Z1AYZ4-F1
#
_cell.length_a   1.000
_cell.length_b   1.000
_cell.length_c   1.000
_cell.angle_alpha   90.00
_cell.angle_beta   90.00
_cell.angle_gamma   90.00
#
_symmetry.space_group_name_H-M   'P 1'
#
loop_
_entity.id
_entity.type
_entity.pdbx_description
1 polymer ?
#
loop_
_entity_poly.entity_id
_entity_poly.type
_entity_poly.pdbx_seq_one_letter_code
_entity_poly.pdbx_strand_id
1 'polypeptide(L)'
;MQINVGLDALQSLTNFTEHSQSEQNDFNKAHSVRNTESATSGLAGSVQNAAFAVGQDRDAHWNSRVLPQIQQLVENNNLATSAYYEGQATSTTTMQQHTYGVGSVINGA
;
A
#
# COMPACT_ATOMS: atom_id res chain seq x y z
N MET A 1 -3.59 4.77 -25.14
CA MET A 1 -2.69 3.73 -24.60
C MET A 1 -3.39 3.11 -23.41
N GLN A 2 -3.91 1.90 -23.55
CA GLN A 2 -4.67 1.21 -22.49
C GLN A 2 -3.67 0.29 -21.77
N ILE A 3 -3.39 0.60 -20.50
CA ILE A 3 -2.49 -0.23 -19.68
C ILE A 3 -3.32 -1.41 -19.17
N ASN A 4 -3.12 -2.59 -19.76
CA ASN A 4 -3.67 -3.84 -19.22
C ASN A 4 -2.76 -4.32 -18.08
N VAL A 5 -3.07 -3.91 -16.84
CA VAL A 5 -2.47 -4.51 -15.66
C VAL A 5 -3.33 -5.72 -15.28
N GLY A 6 -2.75 -6.92 -15.33
CA GLY A 6 -3.43 -8.15 -14.90
C GLY A 6 -3.72 -8.13 -13.40
N LEU A 7 -4.86 -8.67 -12.99
CA LEU A 7 -5.27 -8.74 -11.58
C LEU A 7 -4.21 -9.41 -10.68
N ASP A 8 -3.56 -10.46 -11.16
CA ASP A 8 -2.51 -11.16 -10.42
C ASP A 8 -1.30 -10.26 -10.13
N ALA A 9 -0.96 -9.37 -11.07
CA ALA A 9 0.11 -8.39 -10.89
C ALA A 9 -0.28 -7.30 -9.88
N LEU A 10 -1.54 -6.86 -9.87
CA LEU A 10 -2.08 -5.95 -8.86
C LEU A 10 -2.06 -6.57 -7.46
N GLN A 11 -2.54 -7.82 -7.32
CA GLN A 11 -2.54 -8.53 -6.04
C GLN A 11 -1.12 -8.78 -5.53
N SER A 12 -0.19 -9.18 -6.42
CA SER A 12 1.21 -9.34 -6.06
C SER A 12 1.85 -8.02 -5.60
N LEU A 13 1.53 -6.91 -6.27
CA LEU A 13 2.02 -5.59 -5.88
C LEU A 13 1.46 -5.15 -4.53
N THR A 14 0.17 -5.37 -4.26
CA THR A 14 -0.45 -5.10 -2.95
C THR A 14 0.27 -5.89 -1.85
N ASN A 15 0.38 -7.20 -2.00
CA ASN A 15 1.03 -8.08 -1.03
C ASN A 15 2.49 -7.69 -0.78
N PHE A 16 3.24 -7.39 -1.83
CA PHE A 16 4.62 -6.92 -1.72
C PHE A 16 4.72 -5.59 -0.96
N THR A 17 3.82 -4.64 -1.27
CA THR A 17 3.80 -3.32 -0.64
C THR A 17 3.46 -3.43 0.85
N GLU A 18 2.46 -4.22 1.21
CA GLU A 18 2.07 -4.46 2.61
C GLU A 18 3.18 -5.16 3.40
N HIS A 19 3.81 -6.18 2.80
CA HIS A 19 4.93 -6.86 3.43
C HIS A 19 6.13 -5.93 3.65
N SER A 20 6.54 -5.18 2.63
CA SER A 20 7.60 -4.19 2.72
C SER A 20 7.29 -3.12 3.76
N GLN A 21 6.03 -2.71 3.91
CA GLN A 21 5.64 -1.76 4.95
C GLN A 21 5.86 -2.32 6.35
N SER A 22 5.47 -3.58 6.58
CA SER A 22 5.66 -4.25 7.87
C SER A 22 7.14 -4.33 8.21
N GLU A 23 7.97 -4.80 7.28
CA GLU A 23 9.41 -4.96 7.50
C GLU A 23 10.09 -3.63 7.81
N GLN A 24 9.77 -2.57 7.05
CA GLN A 24 10.38 -1.26 7.29
C GLN A 24 9.95 -0.65 8.64
N ASN A 25 8.69 -0.84 9.05
CA ASN A 25 8.20 -0.38 10.35
C ASN A 25 8.89 -1.13 11.50
N ASP A 26 9.04 -2.44 11.38
CA ASP A 26 9.71 -3.27 12.39
C ASP A 26 11.20 -2.94 12.50
N PHE A 27 11.86 -2.73 11.35
CA PHE A 27 13.25 -2.28 11.33
C PHE A 27 13.40 -0.91 11.99
N ASN A 28 12.54 0.06 11.68
CA ASN A 28 12.61 1.39 12.26
C ASN A 28 12.41 1.35 13.79
N LYS A 29 11.43 0.58 14.28
CA LYS A 29 11.22 0.35 15.72
C LYS A 29 12.45 -0.27 16.37
N ALA A 30 12.99 -1.35 15.80
CA ALA A 30 14.18 -2.01 16.32
C ALA A 30 15.41 -1.09 16.34
N HIS A 31 15.54 -0.19 15.38
CA HIS A 31 16.62 0.80 15.35
C HIS A 31 16.43 1.93 16.36
N SER A 32 15.19 2.33 16.64
CA SER A 32 14.85 3.30 17.69
C SER A 32 15.15 2.74 19.09
N VAL A 33 14.74 1.49 19.36
CA VAL A 33 15.04 0.81 20.63
C VAL A 33 16.55 0.70 20.85
N ARG A 34 17.30 0.19 19.86
CA ARG A 34 18.76 0.06 19.98
C ARG A 34 19.48 1.39 20.14
N ASN A 35 19.02 2.45 19.48
CA ASN A 35 19.59 3.79 19.66
C ASN A 35 19.37 4.30 21.09
N THR A 36 18.18 4.08 21.64
CA THR A 36 17.83 4.43 23.02
C THR A 36 18.71 3.67 24.01
N GLU A 37 18.86 2.35 23.85
CA GLU A 37 19.71 1.50 24.69
C GLU A 37 21.20 1.90 24.61
N SER A 38 21.70 2.18 23.41
CA SER A 38 23.09 2.60 23.18
C SER A 38 23.38 3.97 23.81
N ALA A 39 22.45 4.92 23.65
CA ALA A 39 22.58 6.24 24.27
C ALA A 39 22.49 6.18 25.80
N THR A 40 21.71 5.24 26.35
CA THR A 40 21.54 5.10 27.80
C THR A 40 22.72 4.37 28.47
N SER A 41 23.37 3.44 27.77
CA SER A 41 24.42 2.58 28.35
C SER A 41 25.85 3.12 28.23
N GLY A 42 26.14 4.02 27.29
CA GLY A 42 27.52 4.43 26.99
C GLY A 42 27.80 5.93 26.92
N LEU A 43 26.78 6.79 26.96
CA LEU A 43 26.92 8.24 26.81
C LEU A 43 26.42 8.96 28.06
N ALA A 44 27.06 10.07 28.43
CA ALA A 44 26.67 10.91 29.55
C ALA A 44 26.52 12.38 29.13
N GLY A 45 25.56 13.08 29.75
CA GLY A 45 25.38 14.53 29.61
C GLY A 45 25.00 14.97 28.20
N SER A 46 25.74 15.92 27.64
CA SER A 46 25.42 16.54 26.34
C SER A 46 25.48 15.57 25.15
N VAL A 47 26.36 14.56 25.20
CA VAL A 47 26.50 13.57 24.12
C VAL A 47 25.31 12.61 24.11
N GLN A 48 24.80 12.25 25.30
CA GLN A 48 23.58 11.46 25.44
C GLN A 48 22.36 12.23 24.90
N ASN A 49 22.22 13.51 25.26
CA ASN A 49 21.12 14.35 24.79
C ASN A 49 21.15 14.55 23.26
N ALA A 50 22.33 14.72 22.66
CA ALA A 50 22.48 14.83 21.21
C ALA A 50 22.09 13.52 20.49
N ALA A 51 22.48 12.37 21.03
CA ALA A 51 22.09 11.07 20.48
C ALA A 51 20.57 10.84 20.54
N PHE A 52 19.92 11.24 21.64
CA PHE A 52 18.46 11.19 21.75
C PHE A 52 17.77 12.13 20.76
N ALA A 53 18.26 13.37 20.60
CA ALA A 53 17.69 14.33 19.65
C ALA A 53 17.72 13.81 18.21
N VAL A 54 18.85 13.26 17.76
CA VAL A 54 18.98 12.67 16.41
C VAL A 54 18.06 11.44 16.24
N GLY A 55 17.91 10.61 17.29
CA GLY A 55 16.96 9.51 17.28
C GLY A 55 15.51 9.99 17.13
N GLN A 56 15.12 11.01 17.88
CA GLN A 56 13.79 11.62 17.81
C GLN A 56 13.52 12.26 16.44
N ASP A 57 14.49 12.96 15.86
CA ASP A 57 14.34 13.57 14.54
C ASP A 57 14.14 12.51 13.44
N ARG A 58 14.90 11.40 13.50
CA ARG A 58 14.72 10.28 12.58
C ARG A 58 13.34 9.66 12.71
N ASP A 59 12.90 9.40 13.94
CA ASP A 59 11.59 8.80 14.20
C ASP A 59 10.45 9.74 13.79
N ALA A 60 10.61 11.06 14.02
CA ALA A 60 9.68 12.08 13.54
C ALA A 60 9.63 12.12 12.00
N HIS A 61 10.77 12.02 11.32
CA HIS A 61 10.83 11.96 9.86
C HIS A 61 10.11 10.72 9.32
N TRP A 62 10.36 9.55 9.91
CA TRP A 62 9.68 8.31 9.54
C TRP A 62 8.16 8.43 9.66
N ASN A 63 7.67 8.87 10.82
CA ASN A 63 6.24 8.95 11.11
C ASN A 63 5.52 10.04 10.29
N SER A 64 6.18 11.16 10.00
CA SER A 64 5.56 12.30 9.30
C SER A 64 5.68 12.26 7.78
N ARG A 65 6.67 11.55 7.23
CA ARG A 65 6.96 11.55 5.78
C ARG A 65 6.84 10.18 5.15
N VAL A 66 7.48 9.17 5.76
CA VAL A 66 7.62 7.86 5.11
C VAL A 66 6.37 7.00 5.31
N LEU A 67 5.89 6.87 6.55
CA LEU A 67 4.71 6.07 6.86
C LEU A 67 3.46 6.49 6.07
N PRO A 68 3.11 7.80 5.95
CA PRO A 68 1.94 8.22 5.19
C PRO A 68 2.03 7.91 3.69
N GLN A 69 3.21 8.03 3.08
CA GLN A 69 3.40 7.72 1.66
C GLN A 69 3.19 6.24 1.36
N ILE A 70 3.65 5.37 2.26
CA ILE A 70 3.45 3.92 2.12
C ILE A 70 1.96 3.56 2.29
N GLN A 71 1.27 4.17 3.26
CA GLN A 71 -0.18 4.00 3.42
C GLN A 71 -0.94 4.41 2.16
N GLN A 72 -0.58 5.54 1.56
CA GLN A 72 -1.19 6.01 0.32
C GLN A 72 -0.97 5.04 -0.85
N LEU A 73 0.20 4.37 -0.93
CA LEU A 73 0.45 3.34 -1.96
C LEU A 73 -0.48 2.13 -1.79
N VAL A 74 -0.69 1.67 -0.55
CA VAL A 74 -1.63 0.58 -0.24
C VAL A 74 -3.07 0.97 -0.59
N GLU A 75 -3.49 2.17 -0.21
CA GLU A 75 -4.82 2.71 -0.57
C GLU A 75 -5.02 2.75 -2.09
N ASN A 76 -4.03 3.25 -2.84
CA ASN A 76 -4.10 3.29 -4.30
C ASN A 76 -4.18 1.89 -4.92
N ASN A 77 -3.44 0.91 -4.38
CA ASN A 77 -3.50 -0.47 -4.86
C ASN A 77 -4.88 -1.11 -4.58
N ASN A 78 -5.47 -0.82 -3.41
CA ASN A 78 -6.81 -1.28 -3.05
C ASN A 78 -7.88 -0.64 -3.95
N LEU A 79 -7.78 0.66 -4.23
CA LEU A 79 -8.66 1.36 -5.15
C LEU A 79 -8.58 0.79 -6.56
N ALA A 80 -7.36 0.54 -7.07
CA ALA A 80 -7.16 -0.07 -8.37
C ALA A 80 -7.75 -1.48 -8.45
N THR A 81 -7.62 -2.26 -7.37
CA THR A 81 -8.21 -3.60 -7.27
C THR A 81 -9.75 -3.55 -7.27
N SER A 82 -10.37 -2.63 -6.52
CA SER A 82 -11.82 -2.44 -6.51
C SER A 82 -12.34 -2.06 -7.90
N ALA A 83 -11.68 -1.08 -8.55
CA ALA A 83 -12.05 -0.64 -9.89
C ALA A 83 -11.99 -1.76 -10.94
N TYR A 84 -11.00 -2.68 -10.82
CA TYR A 84 -10.92 -3.85 -11.68
C TYR A 84 -12.14 -4.78 -11.51
N TYR A 85 -12.52 -5.11 -10.26
CA TYR A 85 -13.69 -5.95 -9.99
C TYR A 85 -15.00 -5.31 -10.46
N GLU A 86 -15.18 -4.00 -10.24
CA GLU A 86 -16.35 -3.25 -10.71
C GLU A 86 -16.43 -3.21 -12.24
N GLY A 87 -15.30 -3.01 -12.92
CA GLY A 87 -15.22 -3.06 -14.38
C GLY A 87 -15.57 -4.45 -14.93
N GLN A 88 -15.08 -5.51 -14.29
CA GLN A 88 -15.40 -6.89 -14.67
C GLN A 88 -16.88 -7.21 -14.46
N ALA A 89 -17.47 -6.80 -13.33
CA ALA A 89 -18.88 -6.97 -13.04
C ALA A 89 -19.74 -6.25 -14.09
N THR A 90 -19.40 -4.99 -14.39
CA THR A 90 -20.08 -4.19 -15.41
C THR A 90 -19.99 -4.84 -16.79
N SER A 91 -18.81 -5.29 -17.20
CA SER A 91 -18.62 -5.99 -18.48
C SER A 91 -19.45 -7.28 -18.56
N THR A 92 -19.54 -8.04 -17.46
CA THR A 92 -20.33 -9.26 -17.39
C THR A 92 -21.82 -8.95 -17.51
N THR A 93 -22.32 -7.93 -16.81
CA THR A 93 -23.70 -7.48 -16.91
C THR A 93 -24.04 -6.98 -18.32
N THR A 94 -23.17 -6.17 -18.93
CA THR A 94 -23.36 -5.71 -20.32
C THR A 94 -23.36 -6.88 -21.31
N MET A 95 -22.45 -7.84 -21.16
CA MET A 95 -22.45 -9.06 -22.00
C MET A 95 -23.71 -9.90 -21.81
N GLN A 96 -24.21 -10.05 -20.59
CA GLN A 96 -25.49 -10.73 -20.33
C GLN A 96 -26.65 -9.98 -21.00
N GLN A 97 -26.71 -8.65 -20.88
CA GLN A 97 -27.74 -7.84 -21.55
C GLN A 97 -27.67 -7.95 -23.08
N HIS A 98 -26.47 -8.00 -23.68
CA HIS A 98 -26.34 -8.29 -25.12
C HIS A 98 -26.78 -9.72 -25.46
N THR A 99 -26.44 -10.72 -24.65
CA THR A 99 -26.84 -12.12 -24.90
C THR A 99 -28.36 -12.31 -24.82
N TYR A 100 -29.06 -11.60 -23.92
CA TYR A 100 -30.53 -11.63 -23.83
C TYR A 100 -31.22 -10.64 -24.80
N GLY A 101 -30.54 -9.58 -25.24
CA GLY A 101 -31.07 -8.56 -26.14
C GLY A 101 -31.02 -8.91 -27.63
N VAL A 102 -30.23 -9.91 -28.03
CA VAL A 102 -30.13 -10.37 -29.44
C VAL A 102 -31.11 -11.51 -29.75
N GLY A 103 -31.83 -12.03 -28.75
CA GLY A 103 -32.76 -13.16 -28.90
C GLY A 103 -34.22 -12.83 -29.25
N SER A 104 -34.60 -11.56 -29.41
CA SER A 104 -36.03 -11.16 -29.58
C SER A 104 -36.33 -10.39 -30.87
N VAL A 105 -35.62 -10.66 -31.96
CA VAL A 105 -36.01 -10.24 -33.32
C VAL A 105 -35.84 -11.36 -34.34
N ILE A 106 -36.36 -12.55 -34.03
CA ILE A 106 -36.80 -13.51 -35.05
C ILE A 106 -38.21 -13.95 -34.68
N ASN A 107 -39.18 -13.08 -34.97
CA ASN A 107 -40.45 -13.53 -35.53
C ASN A 107 -41.04 -12.39 -36.37
N GLY A 108 -40.49 -12.22 -37.57
CA GLY A 108 -41.16 -11.56 -38.68
C GLY A 108 -41.58 -12.63 -39.68
N ALA A 109 -42.81 -13.09 -39.57
CA ALA A 109 -43.68 -13.65 -40.63
C ALA A 109 -45.03 -14.05 -40.02
#